data_AF-A0A1C5QZ05-F1
#
_entry.id   AF-A0A1C5QZ05-F1
#
_cell.length_a   1.000
_cell.length_b   1.000
_cell.length_c   1.000
_cell.angle_alpha   90.00
_cell.angle_beta   90.00
_cell.angle_gamma   90.00
#
_symmetry.space_group_name_H-M   'P 1'
#
loop_
_entity.id
_entity.type
_entity.pdbx_description
1 polymer ?
#
loop_
_entity_poly.entity_id
_entity_poly.type
_entity_poly.pdbx_seq_one_letter_code
_entity_poly.pdbx_strand_id
1 'polypeptide(L)'
;MNKRRYSNRRRKNILRVFILLMTIIITVVMWRTIKIDVQVGELTLPKILQSEKSFADTSGEWNLILVNRNHYIPNNYQVELTELSNGKKVDSRI
;
A
#
# COMPACT_ATOMS: atom_id res chain seq x y z
N MET A 1 -11.82 -58.55 33.99
CA MET A 1 -11.47 -57.83 32.74
C MET A 1 -11.16 -56.36 33.07
N ASN A 2 -9.90 -55.91 32.92
CA ASN A 2 -9.44 -54.61 33.39
C ASN A 2 -10.01 -53.43 32.56
N LYS A 3 -11.11 -52.84 33.03
CA LYS A 3 -11.84 -51.73 32.37
C LYS A 3 -10.98 -50.48 32.06
N ARG A 4 -9.86 -50.29 32.77
CA ARG A 4 -8.95 -49.14 32.59
C ARG A 4 -8.24 -49.11 31.23
N ARG A 5 -7.99 -50.27 30.60
CA ARG A 5 -7.28 -50.34 29.29
C ARG A 5 -8.15 -49.92 28.10
N TYR A 6 -9.47 -50.07 28.17
CA TYR A 6 -10.38 -49.71 27.07
C TYR A 6 -10.67 -48.20 27.01
N SER A 7 -10.82 -47.55 28.18
CA SER A 7 -11.06 -46.10 28.29
C SER A 7 -9.92 -45.26 27.70
N ASN A 8 -8.67 -45.65 27.95
CA ASN A 8 -7.49 -44.92 27.46
C ASN A 8 -7.30 -45.02 25.93
N ARG A 9 -7.76 -46.10 25.29
CA ARG A 9 -7.73 -46.23 23.81
C ARG A 9 -8.75 -45.31 23.15
N ARG A 10 -9.96 -45.23 23.71
CA ARG A 10 -11.02 -44.32 23.24
C ARG A 10 -10.62 -42.85 23.41
N ARG A 11 -10.03 -42.48 24.56
CA ARG A 11 -9.50 -41.12 24.81
C ARG A 11 -8.41 -40.71 23.82
N LYS A 12 -7.49 -41.63 23.47
CA LYS A 12 -6.42 -41.37 22.49
C LYS A 12 -6.98 -41.11 21.09
N ASN A 13 -8.05 -41.81 20.69
CA ASN A 13 -8.69 -41.58 19.38
C ASN A 13 -9.43 -40.24 19.33
N ILE A 14 -10.10 -39.87 20.44
CA ILE A 14 -10.76 -38.56 20.57
C ILE A 14 -9.73 -37.43 20.49
N LEU A 15 -8.60 -37.55 21.21
CA LEU A 15 -7.52 -36.57 21.16
C LEU A 15 -6.94 -36.41 19.74
N ARG A 16 -6.78 -37.51 18.99
CA ARG A 16 -6.35 -37.46 17.59
C ARG A 16 -7.34 -36.70 16.70
N VAL A 17 -8.65 -36.92 16.89
CA VAL A 17 -9.67 -36.18 16.12
C VAL A 17 -9.65 -34.69 16.46
N PHE A 18 -9.48 -34.32 17.74
CA PHE A 18 -9.32 -32.93 18.13
C PHE A 18 -8.08 -32.27 17.51
N ILE A 19 -6.95 -32.98 17.46
CA ILE A 19 -5.72 -32.47 16.81
C ILE A 19 -5.97 -32.25 15.31
N LEU A 20 -6.63 -33.18 14.63
CA LEU A 20 -6.96 -33.03 13.20
C LEU A 20 -7.87 -31.82 12.94
N LEU A 21 -8.88 -31.60 13.78
CA LEU A 21 -9.76 -30.44 13.68
C LEU A 21 -9.01 -29.12 13.87
N MET A 22 -8.10 -29.07 14.85
CA MET A 22 -7.27 -27.89 15.09
C MET A 22 -6.34 -27.59 13.92
N THR A 23 -5.74 -28.61 13.29
CA THR A 23 -4.89 -28.38 12.11
C THR A 23 -5.66 -27.78 10.93
N ILE A 24 -6.92 -28.18 10.72
CA ILE A 24 -7.77 -27.64 9.64
C ILE A 24 -8.13 -26.17 9.92
N ILE A 25 -8.42 -25.83 11.17
CA ILE A 25 -8.72 -24.44 11.54
C ILE A 25 -7.49 -23.55 11.33
N ILE A 26 -6.31 -24.03 11.73
CA ILE A 26 -5.05 -23.28 11.57
C ILE A 26 -4.73 -23.05 10.08
N THR A 27 -4.91 -24.04 9.20
CA THR A 27 -4.64 -23.86 7.76
C THR A 27 -5.60 -22.84 7.12
N VAL A 28 -6.88 -22.83 7.52
CA VAL A 28 -7.86 -21.84 7.05
C VAL A 28 -7.49 -20.43 7.52
N VAL A 29 -7.10 -20.25 8.79
CA VAL A 29 -6.69 -18.95 9.32
C VAL A 29 -5.41 -18.47 8.62
N MET A 30 -4.41 -19.32 8.48
CA MET A 30 -3.14 -18.99 7.78
C MET A 30 -3.38 -18.56 6.33
N TRP A 31 -4.30 -19.23 5.61
CA TRP A 31 -4.66 -18.83 4.24
C TRP A 31 -5.27 -17.42 4.18
N ARG A 32 -6.11 -17.08 5.17
CA ARG A 32 -6.75 -15.76 5.25
C ARG A 32 -5.74 -14.66 5.56
N THR A 33 -4.80 -14.88 6.48
CA THR A 33 -3.79 -13.88 6.84
C THR A 33 -2.84 -13.60 5.68
N ILE A 34 -2.35 -14.64 4.99
CA ILE A 34 -1.45 -14.48 3.84
C ILE A 34 -2.09 -13.67 2.70
N LYS A 35 -3.38 -13.90 2.41
CA LYS A 35 -4.12 -13.14 1.39
C LYS A 35 -4.21 -11.65 1.72
N ILE A 36 -4.40 -11.31 3.01
CA ILE A 36 -4.49 -9.93 3.47
C ILE A 36 -3.12 -9.26 3.37
N ASP A 37 -2.06 -9.91 3.82
CA ASP A 37 -0.70 -9.35 3.78
C ASP A 37 -0.18 -9.16 2.35
N VAL A 38 -0.51 -10.07 1.42
CA VAL A 38 -0.15 -9.94 -0.01
C VAL A 38 -0.85 -8.73 -0.63
N GLN A 39 -2.13 -8.51 -0.31
CA GLN A 39 -2.90 -7.39 -0.86
C GLN A 39 -2.47 -6.05 -0.25
N VAL A 40 -2.13 -6.03 1.04
CA VAL A 40 -1.59 -4.85 1.73
C VAL A 40 -0.16 -4.55 1.25
N GLY A 41 0.68 -5.56 1.04
CA GLY A 41 2.07 -5.41 0.58
C GLY A 41 2.18 -4.80 -0.83
N GLU A 42 1.30 -5.19 -1.75
CA GLU A 42 1.23 -4.59 -3.10
C GLU A 42 0.65 -3.17 -3.11
N LEU A 43 -0.27 -2.85 -2.19
CA LEU A 43 -0.91 -1.52 -2.13
C LEU A 43 -0.11 -0.48 -1.33
N THR A 44 0.79 -0.89 -0.45
CA THR A 44 1.48 0.03 0.49
C THR A 44 2.89 0.43 0.05
N LEU A 45 3.68 -0.47 -0.53
CA LEU A 45 5.08 -0.18 -0.86
C LEU A 45 5.29 0.75 -2.09
N PRO A 46 4.68 0.50 -3.27
CA PRO A 46 4.90 1.38 -4.43
C PRO A 46 4.26 2.76 -4.25
N LYS A 47 3.17 2.88 -3.47
CA LYS A 47 2.45 4.13 -3.25
C LYS A 47 3.16 5.08 -2.28
N ILE A 48 3.85 4.56 -1.26
CA ILE A 48 4.63 5.38 -0.32
C ILE A 48 5.92 5.89 -0.98
N LEU A 49 6.56 5.08 -1.85
CA LEU A 49 7.78 5.51 -2.55
C LEU A 49 7.51 6.51 -3.69
N GLN A 50 6.36 6.40 -4.38
CA GLN A 50 5.90 7.43 -5.32
C GLN A 50 5.46 8.72 -4.63
N SER A 51 5.15 8.68 -3.33
CA SER A 51 4.68 9.84 -2.58
C SER A 51 5.73 10.95 -2.43
N GLU A 52 7.02 10.69 -2.69
CA GLU A 52 8.05 11.73 -2.55
C GLU A 52 8.17 12.64 -3.78
N LYS A 53 7.67 12.25 -4.96
CA LYS A 53 7.80 13.06 -6.18
C LYS A 53 6.49 13.09 -6.95
N SER A 54 5.81 14.23 -6.84
CA SER A 54 4.57 14.53 -7.55
C SER A 54 4.77 15.73 -8.48
N PHE A 55 3.86 15.94 -9.41
CA PHE A 55 3.77 17.22 -10.12
C PHE A 55 3.12 18.26 -9.22
N ALA A 56 3.51 19.52 -9.40
CA ALA A 56 2.92 20.65 -8.71
C ALA A 56 1.42 20.74 -9.03
N ASP A 57 0.63 21.05 -8.01
CA ASP A 57 -0.80 21.29 -8.17
C ASP A 57 -1.01 22.62 -8.91
N THR A 58 -1.85 22.59 -9.94
CA THR A 58 -2.19 23.74 -10.80
C THR A 58 -3.68 24.06 -10.78
N SER A 59 -4.44 23.45 -9.87
CA SER A 59 -5.88 23.69 -9.72
C SER A 59 -6.21 25.04 -9.05
N GLY A 60 -5.27 25.60 -8.30
CA GLY A 60 -5.40 26.90 -7.62
C GLY A 60 -5.00 28.10 -8.49
N GLU A 61 -4.77 29.24 -7.84
CA GLU A 61 -4.26 30.44 -8.51
C GLU A 61 -2.83 30.22 -9.02
N TRP A 62 -2.51 30.83 -10.17
CA TRP A 62 -1.26 30.57 -10.88
C TRP A 62 0.00 31.01 -10.10
N ASN A 63 -0.12 32.04 -9.27
CA ASN A 63 0.94 32.59 -8.42
C ASN A 63 1.17 31.77 -7.14
N LEU A 64 0.39 30.71 -6.91
CA LEU A 64 0.47 29.86 -5.73
C LEU A 64 1.01 28.45 -6.04
N ILE A 65 1.45 28.20 -7.27
CA ILE A 65 2.01 26.90 -7.67
C ILE A 65 3.31 26.64 -6.91
N LEU A 66 3.33 25.59 -6.09
CA LEU A 66 4.52 25.17 -5.34
C LEU A 66 5.43 24.28 -6.19
N VAL A 67 6.62 24.77 -6.51
CA VAL A 67 7.64 24.01 -7.24
C VAL A 67 8.87 23.77 -6.36
N ASN A 68 9.22 22.51 -6.14
CA ASN A 68 10.43 22.11 -5.42
C ASN A 68 10.89 20.69 -5.83
N ARG A 69 11.89 20.13 -5.15
CA ARG A 69 12.45 18.79 -5.46
C ARG A 69 11.40 17.66 -5.48
N ASN A 70 10.32 17.84 -4.72
CA ASN A 70 9.26 16.85 -4.54
C ASN A 70 7.99 17.22 -5.32
N HIS A 71 7.91 18.44 -5.86
CA HIS A 71 6.80 19.00 -6.62
C HIS A 71 7.30 19.59 -7.94
N TYR A 72 7.32 18.78 -8.98
CA TYR A 72 7.87 19.15 -10.29
C TYR A 72 6.91 20.00 -11.11
N ILE A 73 7.45 20.79 -12.04
CA ILE A 73 6.61 21.47 -13.04
C ILE A 73 5.83 20.42 -13.86
N PRO A 74 4.49 20.55 -14.00
CA PRO A 74 3.70 19.64 -14.82
C PRO A 74 4.15 19.62 -16.28
N ASN A 75 4.16 18.44 -16.91
CA ASN A 75 4.60 18.29 -18.31
C ASN A 75 3.80 19.13 -19.32
N ASN A 76 2.54 19.46 -18.99
CA ASN A 76 1.62 20.24 -19.81
C ASN A 76 1.47 21.69 -19.33
N TYR A 77 2.37 22.18 -18.46
CA TYR A 77 2.33 23.57 -18.01
C TYR A 77 2.64 24.51 -19.18
N GLN A 78 1.74 25.46 -19.45
CA GLN A 78 1.86 26.44 -20.52
C GLN A 78 2.13 27.82 -19.90
N VAL A 79 3.05 28.56 -20.48
CA VAL A 79 3.38 29.93 -20.08
C VAL A 79 3.56 30.80 -21.32
N GLU A 80 2.94 31.97 -21.32
CA GLU A 80 3.18 33.01 -22.30
C GLU A 80 4.36 33.85 -21.82
N LEU A 81 5.32 34.14 -22.72
CA LEU A 81 6.56 34.83 -22.36
C LEU A 81 6.67 36.17 -23.07
N THR A 82 6.96 37.22 -22.30
CA THR A 82 7.33 38.55 -22.81
C THR A 82 8.83 38.74 -22.72
N GLU A 83 9.46 39.18 -23.80
CA GLU A 83 10.88 39.52 -23.83
C GLU A 83 11.10 40.99 -23.42
N LEU A 84 12.01 41.21 -22.48
CA LEU A 84 12.37 42.53 -21.96
C LEU A 84 13.48 43.18 -22.80
N SER A 85 13.69 44.48 -22.60
CA SER A 85 14.73 45.25 -23.32
C SER A 85 16.16 44.75 -23.08
N ASN A 86 16.39 43.99 -22.01
CA ASN A 86 17.66 43.34 -21.69
C ASN A 86 17.78 41.91 -22.27
N GLY A 87 16.83 41.47 -23.10
CA GLY A 87 16.79 40.15 -23.73
C GLY A 87 16.39 38.98 -22.81
N LYS A 88 15.97 39.25 -21.57
CA LYS A 88 15.43 38.22 -20.67
C LYS A 88 13.93 38.05 -20.92
N LYS A 89 13.43 36.81 -20.72
CA LYS A 89 12.01 36.49 -20.86
C LYS A 89 11.38 36.27 -19.50
N VAL A 90 10.20 36.84 -19.31
CA VAL A 90 9.38 36.70 -18.11
C VAL A 90 8.00 36.22 -18.51
N ASP A 91 7.26 35.65 -17.55
CA ASP A 91 5.85 35.34 -17.72
C ASP A 91 5.09 36.62 -18.06
N SER A 92 4.29 36.61 -19.13
CA SER A 92 3.55 37.78 -19.62
C SER A 92 2.49 38.30 -18.66
N ARG A 93 2.17 37.55 -17.60
CA ARG A 93 1.23 37.95 -16.55
C ARG A 93 1.84 38.91 -15.50
N ILE A 94 3.15 39.12 -15.54
CA ILE A 94 3.91 39.98 -14.61
C ILE A 94 4.24 41.33 -15.25
#